data_AF-M1ZUB6-F1
#
_entry.id   AF-M1ZUB6-F1
#
_cell.length_a   1.000
_cell.length_b   1.000
_cell.length_c   1.000
_cell.angle_alpha   90.00
_cell.angle_beta   90.00
_cell.angle_gamma   90.00
#
_symmetry.space_group_name_H-M   'P 1'
#
loop_
_entity.id
_entity.type
_entity.pdbx_description
1 polymer ?
#
loop_
_entity_poly.entity_id
_entity_poly.type
_entity_poly.pdbx_seq_one_letter_code
_entity_poly.pdbx_strand_id
1 'polypeptide(L)'
;MNFIKTSDMYYKYTLLSNKQTAFIGFRDMDYYNFKGFCVIFAIANKKKHIKKWLNEKANPIDCKCTGKSGLEGLIWAKKQVKEFEQLIKEQYPMDNIRIEIAGADNRRFRIYKKAMKDYNYSKSESILYKKL
;
A
#
# COMPACT_ATOMS: atom_id res chain seq x y z
N MET A 1 13.62 10.30 -4.21
CA MET A 1 12.42 11.05 -3.74
C MET A 1 11.80 10.20 -2.64
N ASN A 2 11.84 10.67 -1.39
CA ASN A 2 11.91 9.74 -0.25
C ASN A 2 10.54 9.47 0.38
N PHE A 3 10.29 8.20 0.72
CA PHE A 3 9.17 7.83 1.60
C PHE A 3 9.38 8.44 2.99
N ILE A 4 8.29 8.83 3.64
CA ILE A 4 8.33 9.20 5.06
C ILE A 4 8.36 7.90 5.85
N LYS A 5 9.29 7.78 6.80
CA LYS A 5 9.46 6.60 7.66
C LYS A 5 8.99 6.90 9.09
N THR A 6 8.16 6.03 9.65
CA THR A 6 7.86 5.96 11.09
C THR A 6 8.48 4.72 11.71
N SER A 7 8.22 4.46 12.98
CA SER A 7 8.66 3.25 13.68
C SER A 7 8.08 1.96 13.10
N ASP A 8 6.94 2.03 12.40
CA ASP A 8 6.16 0.86 11.96
C ASP A 8 5.82 0.85 10.45
N MET A 9 6.16 1.88 9.70
CA MET A 9 5.86 1.94 8.26
C MET A 9 6.69 2.94 7.47
N TYR A 10 6.77 2.70 6.16
CA TYR A 10 7.11 3.70 5.14
C TYR A 10 5.84 4.19 4.48
N TYR A 11 5.70 5.48 4.19
CA TYR A 11 4.51 5.97 3.51
C TYR A 11 4.72 7.23 2.67
N LYS A 12 3.72 7.53 1.83
CA LYS A 12 3.68 8.71 0.98
C LYS A 12 2.25 9.22 0.83
N TYR A 13 2.14 10.50 0.50
CA TYR A 13 0.90 11.15 0.11
C TYR A 13 1.05 11.80 -1.26
N THR A 14 -0.05 11.94 -1.98
CA THR A 14 -0.15 12.84 -3.13
C THR A 14 -1.51 13.53 -3.17
N LEU A 15 -1.58 14.68 -3.82
CA LEU A 15 -2.85 15.31 -4.21
C LEU A 15 -3.20 14.78 -5.61
N LEU A 16 -4.43 14.28 -5.77
CA LEU A 16 -4.99 13.86 -7.05
C LEU A 16 -5.58 15.06 -7.81
N SER A 17 -5.78 14.91 -9.12
CA SER A 17 -6.37 15.93 -10.01
C SER A 17 -7.69 16.49 -9.49
N ASN A 18 -8.49 15.67 -8.82
CA ASN A 18 -9.79 16.03 -8.25
C ASN A 18 -9.70 16.63 -6.82
N LYS A 19 -8.51 17.06 -6.39
CA LYS A 19 -8.22 17.63 -5.07
C LYS A 19 -8.36 16.66 -3.89
N GLN A 20 -8.60 15.37 -4.14
CA GLN A 20 -8.55 14.35 -3.10
C GLN A 20 -7.09 14.01 -2.78
N THR A 21 -6.83 13.58 -1.55
CA THR A 21 -5.52 13.09 -1.12
C THR A 21 -5.48 11.58 -1.27
N ALA A 22 -4.49 11.04 -1.96
CA ALA A 22 -4.15 9.62 -1.93
C ALA A 22 -2.99 9.36 -0.97
N PHE A 23 -3.01 8.20 -0.32
CA PHE A 23 -2.01 7.71 0.60
C PHE A 23 -1.66 6.28 0.28
N ILE A 24 -0.36 5.97 0.37
CA ILE A 24 0.13 4.61 0.38
C ILE A 24 1.11 4.43 1.53
N GLY A 25 0.97 3.33 2.25
CA GLY A 25 1.86 2.90 3.33
C GLY A 25 2.33 1.46 3.12
N PHE A 26 3.49 1.15 3.68
CA PHE A 26 4.13 -0.15 3.72
C PHE A 26 4.44 -0.42 5.18
N ARG A 27 3.51 -1.07 5.87
CA ARG A 27 3.59 -1.36 7.30
C ARG A 27 4.46 -2.59 7.52
N ASP A 28 5.40 -2.51 8.45
CA ASP A 28 6.20 -3.65 8.86
C ASP A 28 5.29 -4.80 9.33
N MET A 29 5.62 -6.03 8.91
CA MET A 29 4.94 -7.26 9.30
C MET A 29 5.98 -8.22 9.87
N ASP A 30 5.68 -8.77 11.04
CA ASP A 30 6.53 -9.74 11.70
C ASP A 30 6.35 -11.12 11.05
N TYR A 31 7.36 -11.54 10.29
CA TYR A 31 7.47 -12.91 9.77
C TYR A 31 8.76 -13.54 10.29
N TYR A 32 8.70 -14.83 10.63
CA TYR A 32 9.84 -15.56 11.19
C TYR A 32 11.06 -15.61 10.24
N ASN A 33 10.82 -15.67 8.92
CA ASN A 33 11.87 -15.85 7.90
C ASN A 33 11.94 -14.73 6.85
N PHE A 34 11.13 -13.68 6.99
CA PHE A 34 11.04 -12.62 5.99
C PHE A 34 10.95 -11.26 6.64
N LYS A 35 11.56 -10.26 6.01
CA LYS A 35 11.21 -8.86 6.30
C LYS A 35 9.91 -8.52 5.57
N GLY A 36 8.82 -8.46 6.31
CA GLY A 36 7.47 -8.32 5.77
C GLY A 36 7.00 -6.88 5.65
N PHE A 37 6.29 -6.56 4.58
CA PHE A 37 5.63 -5.27 4.38
C PHE A 37 4.21 -5.44 3.86
N CYS A 38 3.21 -4.96 4.60
CA CYS A 38 1.83 -4.90 4.14
C CYS A 38 1.51 -3.54 3.52
N VAL A 39 1.00 -3.57 2.28
CA VAL A 39 0.58 -2.40 1.52
C VAL A 39 -0.77 -1.92 1.99
N ILE A 40 -0.82 -0.66 2.37
CA ILE A 40 -1.99 0.05 2.86
C ILE A 40 -2.27 1.21 1.90
N PHE A 41 -3.49 1.33 1.39
CA PHE A 41 -3.85 2.38 0.43
C PHE A 41 -5.18 3.05 0.79
N ALA A 42 -5.25 4.38 0.67
CA ALA A 42 -6.48 5.14 0.94
C ALA A 42 -6.59 6.40 0.08
N ILE A 43 -7.83 6.81 -0.25
CA ILE A 43 -8.13 8.10 -0.90
C ILE A 43 -9.19 8.83 -0.09
N ALA A 44 -8.90 10.05 0.35
CA ALA A 44 -9.85 10.87 1.10
C ALA A 44 -9.94 12.30 0.56
N ASN A 45 -11.04 12.99 0.84
CA ASN A 45 -11.20 14.40 0.46
C ASN A 45 -10.12 15.32 1.05
N LYS A 46 -9.58 14.98 2.23
CA LYS A 46 -8.58 15.79 2.94
C LYS A 46 -7.58 14.87 3.65
N LYS A 47 -6.29 15.27 3.66
CA LYS A 47 -5.21 14.57 4.39
C LYS A 47 -5.53 14.29 5.86
N LYS A 48 -6.25 15.18 6.54
CA LYS A 48 -6.67 14.99 7.95
C LYS A 48 -7.55 13.75 8.16
N HIS A 49 -8.35 13.36 7.16
CA HIS A 49 -9.18 12.15 7.25
C HIS A 49 -8.33 10.89 7.18
N ILE A 50 -7.26 10.89 6.37
CA ILE A 50 -6.29 9.77 6.35
C ILE A 50 -5.54 9.68 7.67
N LYS A 51 -5.10 10.82 8.24
CA LYS A 51 -4.47 10.83 9.56
C LYS A 51 -5.37 10.28 10.66
N LYS A 52 -6.64 10.71 10.67
CA LYS A 52 -7.65 10.19 11.59
C LYS A 52 -7.80 8.67 11.43
N TRP A 53 -7.94 8.20 10.20
CA TRP A 53 -8.01 6.77 9.88
C TRP A 53 -6.79 5.96 10.33
N LEU A 54 -5.56 6.50 10.20
CA LEU A 54 -4.35 5.83 10.69
C LEU A 54 -4.27 5.74 12.23
N ASN A 55 -4.92 6.68 12.93
CA ASN A 55 -4.85 6.77 14.40
C ASN A 55 -5.99 6.01 15.11
N GLU A 56 -7.11 5.75 14.44
CA GLU A 56 -8.24 5.02 14.99
C GLU A 56 -7.96 3.51 15.02
N LYS A 57 -7.23 3.05 16.06
CA LYS A 57 -6.90 1.64 16.30
C LYS A 57 -8.11 0.70 16.53
N ALA A 58 -9.35 1.19 16.56
CA ALA A 58 -10.49 0.47 17.14
C ALA A 58 -11.78 0.39 16.30
N ASN A 59 -11.79 0.83 15.03
CA ASN A 59 -12.94 0.56 14.15
C ASN A 59 -12.52 -0.33 12.98
N PRO A 60 -12.96 -1.61 12.92
CA PRO A 60 -13.07 -2.24 11.62
C PRO A 60 -14.12 -1.46 10.85
N ILE A 61 -14.03 -1.46 9.51
CA ILE A 61 -15.01 -0.84 8.62
C ILE A 61 -14.70 0.67 8.47
N ASP A 62 -14.05 1.13 7.41
CA ASP A 62 -14.43 0.77 6.07
C ASP A 62 -13.38 1.18 5.05
N CYS A 63 -13.30 0.29 4.08
CA CYS A 63 -12.81 0.46 2.74
C CYS A 63 -13.51 1.60 1.94
N LYS A 64 -14.26 2.50 2.60
CA LYS A 64 -15.07 3.61 2.05
C LYS A 64 -14.30 4.88 1.70
N CYS A 65 -12.99 4.97 1.97
CA CYS A 65 -12.16 6.03 1.40
C CYS A 65 -11.81 5.69 -0.06
N THR A 66 -12.85 5.57 -0.90
CA THR A 66 -12.76 5.55 -2.35
C THR A 66 -13.42 6.81 -2.87
N GLY A 67 -12.66 7.90 -2.80
CA GLY A 67 -12.99 9.09 -3.53
C GLY A 67 -13.20 8.84 -5.04
N LYS A 68 -13.75 9.83 -5.75
CA LYS A 68 -14.16 9.68 -7.17
C LYS A 68 -12.99 9.41 -8.14
N SER A 69 -11.74 9.72 -7.79
CA SER A 69 -10.54 9.49 -8.64
C SER A 69 -9.87 8.12 -8.44
N GLY A 70 -10.67 7.05 -8.36
CA GLY A 70 -10.17 5.70 -8.08
C GLY A 70 -9.05 5.23 -9.02
N LEU A 71 -9.14 5.49 -10.33
CA LEU A 71 -8.14 5.02 -11.30
C LEU A 71 -6.79 5.75 -11.17
N GLU A 72 -6.81 7.08 -11.10
CA GLU A 72 -5.60 7.90 -10.92
C GLU A 72 -4.86 7.51 -9.64
N GLY A 73 -5.58 7.38 -8.54
CA GLY A 73 -5.00 6.96 -7.26
C GLY A 73 -4.38 5.56 -7.34
N LEU A 74 -4.98 4.63 -8.09
CA LEU A 74 -4.45 3.27 -8.26
C LEU A 74 -3.23 3.21 -9.17
N ILE A 75 -3.20 4.00 -10.25
CA ILE A 75 -2.00 4.15 -11.11
C ILE A 75 -0.86 4.71 -10.28
N TRP A 76 -1.12 5.76 -9.49
CA TRP A 76 -0.14 6.32 -8.59
C TRP A 76 0.35 5.29 -7.57
N ALA A 77 -0.56 4.58 -6.90
CA ALA A 77 -0.21 3.59 -5.89
C ALA A 77 0.65 2.44 -6.47
N LYS A 78 0.32 1.97 -7.68
CA LYS A 78 1.12 0.97 -8.41
C LYS A 78 2.56 1.46 -8.61
N LYS A 79 2.76 2.71 -9.03
CA LYS A 79 4.10 3.30 -9.19
C LYS A 79 4.86 3.32 -7.85
N GLN A 80 4.17 3.65 -6.76
CA GLN A 80 4.79 3.70 -5.43
C GLN A 80 5.19 2.32 -4.91
N VAL A 81 4.42 1.26 -5.20
CA VAL A 81 4.84 -0.12 -4.89
C VAL A 81 6.16 -0.45 -5.58
N LYS A 82 6.35 -0.01 -6.83
CA LYS A 82 7.62 -0.22 -7.57
C LYS A 82 8.79 0.55 -7.02
N GLU A 83 8.60 1.83 -6.72
CA GLU A 83 9.62 2.62 -6.05
C GLU A 83 10.01 2.01 -4.71
N PHE A 84 9.03 1.47 -3.96
CA PHE A 84 9.29 0.81 -2.68
C PHE A 84 10.02 -0.54 -2.84
N GLU A 85 9.67 -1.35 -3.85
CA GLU A 85 10.42 -2.59 -4.17
C GLU A 85 11.92 -2.33 -4.37
N GLN A 86 12.28 -1.24 -5.06
CA GLN A 86 13.68 -0.86 -5.27
C GLN A 86 14.33 -0.35 -3.99
N LEU A 87 13.68 0.59 -3.30
CA LEU A 87 14.18 1.15 -2.04
C LEU A 87 14.50 0.05 -1.03
N ILE A 88 13.60 -0.92 -0.86
CA ILE A 88 13.73 -1.89 0.21
C ILE A 88 14.79 -2.96 -0.10
N LYS A 89 15.00 -3.28 -1.39
CA LYS A 89 16.12 -4.12 -1.84
C LYS A 89 17.47 -3.45 -1.58
N GLU A 90 17.58 -2.15 -1.86
CA GLU A 90 18.80 -1.39 -1.60
C GLU A 90 19.07 -1.26 -0.10
N GLN A 91 18.02 -1.10 0.71
CA GLN A 91 18.15 -0.93 2.15
C GLN A 91 18.45 -2.24 2.88
N TYR A 92 17.97 -3.38 2.37
CA TYR A 92 18.08 -4.70 2.99
C TYR A 92 18.53 -5.75 1.96
N PRO A 93 19.74 -5.64 1.39
CA PRO A 93 20.17 -6.46 0.24
C PRO A 93 20.37 -7.95 0.56
N MET A 94 20.51 -8.31 1.84
CA MET A 94 20.73 -9.68 2.30
C MET A 94 19.47 -10.34 2.89
N ASP A 95 18.39 -9.57 3.07
CA ASP A 95 17.17 -10.07 3.69
C ASP A 95 16.22 -10.67 2.64
N ASN A 96 15.55 -11.76 3.00
CA ASN A 96 14.41 -12.23 2.25
C ASN A 96 13.22 -11.29 2.49
N ILE A 97 12.87 -10.47 1.51
CA ILE A 97 11.80 -9.47 1.66
C ILE A 97 10.48 -10.01 1.08
N ARG A 98 9.37 -9.77 1.78
CA ARG A 98 8.01 -10.08 1.32
C ARG A 98 7.13 -8.85 1.36
N ILE A 99 6.58 -8.46 0.21
CA ILE A 99 5.57 -7.40 0.11
C ILE A 99 4.21 -8.03 -0.14
N GLU A 100 3.20 -7.60 0.63
CA GLU A 100 1.84 -8.12 0.57
C GLU A 100 0.82 -7.02 0.34
N ILE A 101 -0.18 -7.30 -0.50
CA ILE A 101 -1.35 -6.46 -0.71
C ILE A 101 -2.55 -7.26 -0.19
N ALA A 102 -3.10 -6.82 0.93
CA ALA A 102 -4.24 -7.46 1.57
C ALA A 102 -5.54 -7.21 0.79
N GLY A 103 -6.35 -8.26 0.67
CA GLY A 103 -7.62 -8.27 -0.06
C GLY A 103 -8.84 -7.83 0.74
N ALA A 104 -8.67 -7.20 1.91
CA ALA A 104 -9.77 -6.78 2.78
C ALA A 104 -10.82 -5.89 2.08
N ASP A 105 -10.45 -5.23 0.98
CA ASP A 105 -11.39 -4.64 0.02
C ASP A 105 -11.34 -5.39 -1.31
N ASN A 106 -12.40 -6.12 -1.62
CA ASN A 106 -12.51 -6.91 -2.85
C ASN A 106 -12.44 -6.08 -4.14
N ARG A 107 -12.91 -4.82 -4.12
CA ARG A 107 -12.85 -3.92 -5.30
C ARG A 107 -11.42 -3.45 -5.54
N ARG A 108 -10.74 -2.93 -4.50
CA ARG A 108 -9.32 -2.53 -4.58
C ARG A 108 -8.44 -3.73 -4.91
N PHE A 109 -8.67 -4.86 -4.25
CA PHE A 109 -7.92 -6.09 -4.49
C PHE A 109 -8.01 -6.56 -5.93
N ARG A 110 -9.21 -6.49 -6.55
CA ARG A 110 -9.39 -6.83 -7.97
C ARG A 110 -8.57 -5.92 -8.89
N ILE A 111 -8.48 -4.63 -8.56
CA ILE A 111 -7.71 -3.68 -9.38
C ILE A 111 -6.22 -3.91 -9.20
N TYR A 112 -5.72 -4.05 -7.97
CA TYR A 112 -4.33 -4.44 -7.72
C TYR A 112 -4.00 -5.78 -8.40
N LYS A 113 -4.88 -6.77 -8.32
CA LYS A 113 -4.70 -8.06 -9.01
C LYS A 113 -4.52 -7.88 -10.51
N LYS A 114 -5.37 -7.06 -11.15
CA LYS A 114 -5.25 -6.78 -12.59
C LYS A 114 -4.00 -5.96 -12.91
N ALA A 115 -3.67 -4.98 -12.07
CA ALA A 115 -2.59 -4.03 -12.30
C ALA A 115 -1.19 -4.59 -11.98
N MET A 116 -1.12 -5.57 -11.08
CA MET A 116 0.11 -6.20 -10.59
C MET A 116 0.42 -7.55 -11.26
N LYS A 117 -0.47 -8.05 -12.13
CA LYS A 117 -0.31 -9.35 -12.82
C LYS A 117 1.01 -9.47 -13.58
N ASP A 118 1.48 -8.38 -14.17
CA ASP A 118 2.68 -8.35 -15.01
C ASP A 118 3.98 -8.18 -14.19
N TYR A 119 3.91 -8.29 -12.85
CA TYR A 119 5.02 -7.97 -11.95
C TYR A 119 5.46 -9.10 -11.03
N ASN A 120 5.10 -10.34 -11.39
CA ASN A 120 5.47 -11.56 -10.68
C ASN A 120 4.97 -11.59 -9.22
N TYR A 121 3.79 -11.04 -8.97
CA TYR A 121 3.08 -11.23 -7.70
C TYR A 121 2.36 -12.57 -7.73
N SER A 122 2.62 -13.41 -6.72
CA SER A 122 1.87 -14.63 -6.45
C SER A 122 0.54 -14.31 -5.79
N LYS A 123 -0.42 -15.22 -5.92
CA LYS A 123 -1.78 -15.09 -5.38
C LYS A 123 -2.04 -16.15 -4.32
N SER A 124 -2.67 -15.73 -3.22
CA SER A 124 -3.48 -16.58 -2.33
C SER A 124 -4.92 -16.04 -2.29
N GLU A 125 -5.85 -16.76 -1.65
CA GLU A 125 -7.29 -16.44 -1.62
C GLU A 125 -7.57 -14.97 -1.26
N SER A 126 -6.85 -14.43 -0.28
CA SER A 126 -7.06 -13.09 0.27
C SER A 126 -5.87 -12.13 0.13
N ILE A 127 -4.78 -12.54 -0.51
CA ILE A 127 -3.55 -11.73 -0.64
C ILE A 127 -2.90 -11.84 -2.02
N LEU A 128 -2.25 -10.76 -2.43
CA LEU A 128 -1.21 -10.79 -3.47
C LEU A 128 0.11 -10.56 -2.77
N TYR A 129 1.12 -11.36 -3.06
CA TYR A 129 2.43 -11.19 -2.44
C TYR A 129 3.55 -11.36 -3.45
N LYS A 130 4.67 -10.71 -3.16
CA LYS A 130 5.90 -10.87 -3.92
C LYS A 130 7.05 -11.06 -2.96
N LYS A 131 7.85 -12.09 -3.22
CA LYS A 131 9.17 -12.27 -2.60
C LYS A 131 10.18 -11.56 -3.50
N LEU A 132 10.98 -10.69 -2.91
CA LEU A 132 11.91 -9.81 -3.61
C LEU A 132 13.33 -10.37 -3.63
#